data_AF-A0A8S3CBL5-F1
#
_entry.id   AF-A0A8S3CBL5-F1
#
_cell.length_a   1.000
_cell.length_b   1.000
_cell.length_c   1.000
_cell.angle_alpha   90.00
_cell.angle_beta   90.00
_cell.angle_gamma   90.00
#
_symmetry.space_group_name_H-M   'P 1'
#
loop_
_entity.id
_entity.type
_entity.pdbx_description
1 polymer ?
#
loop_
_entity_poly.entity_id
_entity_poly.type
_entity_poly.pdbx_seq_one_letter_code
_entity_poly.pdbx_strand_id
1 'polypeptide(L)'
;YERILNAYRVQRYLSRKSQCMRRLIIQPIPEYHNMCDFLNVLSSFIHYHRQDYYPFPHLEEFSFTFHVLVSIEDDTNNQGGIINAYYQHSNAIIRGKKRYYGTGGNILETLRRFVSSIRCLKRFYLNNLLLESNSDIGSCLDELLENSCETLEHLEILNYTSHIIPLYTVGLFSNLCSLSISSHSLSDDVLLLFANHLANLHRLNIIQDELTIPCRYSDSVWIEIDLILRENKRQWCIRMVTKGKCKTEPFWPSSPAPVRAIVYDTHSVRAVQSSIYTCMEQYSKTLEIYAHLKSMCRVYIPRSFVERADTAYISLVKTVRYLNTLAIRERISTATCLLLAYYGTKHNLKHFYLRRNCVILRNEYRKYVFNERDDNNEQIHSWLEKNCRKYDHVEDAISILFGRPWKMLTDWEYNHIHV
;
A
#
# COMPACT_ATOMS: atom_id res chain seq x y z
N TYR A 1 -29.02 -22.02 -1.03
CA TYR A 1 -30.05 -20.98 -0.97
C TYR A 1 -29.41 -19.65 -1.32
N GLU A 2 -29.51 -19.23 -2.57
CA GLU A 2 -29.10 -17.87 -2.96
C GLU A 2 -29.98 -16.88 -2.21
N ARG A 3 -29.35 -15.95 -1.48
CA ARG A 3 -30.08 -14.87 -0.81
C ARG A 3 -30.47 -13.86 -1.89
N ILE A 4 -31.69 -13.95 -2.40
CA ILE A 4 -32.22 -13.01 -3.38
C ILE A 4 -32.47 -11.65 -2.69
N LEU A 5 -31.97 -10.57 -3.30
CA LEU A 5 -32.20 -9.22 -2.81
C LEU A 5 -33.69 -8.85 -2.88
N ASN A 6 -34.27 -8.42 -1.76
CA ASN A 6 -35.65 -7.90 -1.75
C ASN A 6 -35.65 -6.39 -1.97
N ALA A 7 -35.93 -5.95 -3.20
CA ALA A 7 -35.91 -4.54 -3.59
C ALA A 7 -36.82 -3.64 -2.73
N TYR A 8 -38.00 -4.14 -2.32
CA TYR A 8 -38.92 -3.38 -1.47
C TYR A 8 -38.33 -3.10 -0.08
N ARG A 9 -37.65 -4.09 0.52
CA ARG A 9 -36.95 -3.89 1.81
C ARG A 9 -35.81 -2.89 1.69
N VAL A 10 -35.07 -2.92 0.59
CA VAL A 10 -34.00 -1.95 0.31
C VAL A 10 -34.56 -0.54 0.17
N GLN A 11 -35.59 -0.33 -0.65
CA GLN A 11 -36.22 0.98 -0.81
C GLN A 11 -36.77 1.54 0.52
N ARG A 12 -37.42 0.69 1.34
CA ARG A 12 -37.90 1.08 2.67
C ARG A 12 -36.76 1.43 3.64
N TYR A 13 -35.60 0.79 3.50
CA TYR A 13 -34.41 1.15 4.25
C TYR A 13 -33.84 2.50 3.77
N LEU A 14 -33.72 2.69 2.46
CA LEU A 14 -33.17 3.91 1.85
C LEU A 14 -34.00 5.14 2.17
N SER A 15 -35.33 5.07 2.06
CA SER A 15 -36.23 6.17 2.43
C SER A 15 -36.03 6.65 3.88
N ARG A 16 -35.57 5.77 4.79
CA ARG A 16 -35.33 6.10 6.20
C ARG A 16 -33.90 6.54 6.52
N LYS A 17 -32.92 6.10 5.73
CA LYS A 17 -31.49 6.20 6.09
C LYS A 17 -30.61 6.93 5.07
N SER A 18 -31.09 7.15 3.85
CA SER A 18 -30.34 7.80 2.77
C SER A 18 -29.78 9.17 3.16
N GLN A 19 -30.59 9.99 3.84
CA GLN A 19 -30.18 11.32 4.29
C GLN A 19 -29.00 11.31 5.27
N CYS A 20 -28.81 10.24 6.03
CA CYS A 20 -27.71 10.13 7.01
C CYS A 20 -26.53 9.30 6.49
N MET A 21 -26.62 8.75 5.28
CA MET A 21 -25.60 7.85 4.74
C MET A 21 -24.38 8.66 4.32
N ARG A 22 -23.25 8.42 4.99
CA ARG A 22 -21.97 9.09 4.67
C ARG A 22 -21.04 8.29 3.79
N ARG A 23 -21.14 6.96 3.87
CA ARG A 23 -20.23 6.03 3.21
C ARG A 23 -21.00 4.86 2.66
N LEU A 24 -20.69 4.47 1.43
CA LEU A 24 -21.20 3.28 0.78
C LEU A 24 -20.02 2.41 0.36
N ILE A 25 -19.86 1.27 1.04
CA ILE A 25 -18.75 0.34 0.81
C ILE A 25 -19.34 -0.99 0.34
N ILE A 26 -19.03 -1.36 -0.90
CA ILE A 26 -19.38 -2.65 -1.48
C ILE A 26 -18.12 -3.52 -1.39
N GLN A 27 -18.15 -4.46 -0.44
CA GLN A 27 -17.09 -5.44 -0.27
C GLN A 27 -17.05 -6.42 -1.46
N PRO A 28 -15.94 -7.13 -1.69
CA PRO A 28 -15.88 -8.20 -2.69
C PRO A 28 -16.95 -9.26 -2.40
N ILE A 29 -17.91 -9.42 -3.33
CA ILE A 29 -19.02 -10.37 -3.24
C ILE A 29 -18.93 -11.33 -4.45
N PRO A 30 -19.02 -12.65 -4.24
CA PRO A 30 -19.00 -13.62 -5.35
C PRO A 30 -20.32 -13.65 -6.14
N GLU A 31 -21.46 -13.35 -5.50
CA GLU A 31 -22.77 -13.28 -6.15
C GLU A 31 -23.02 -11.93 -6.87
N TYR A 32 -22.44 -11.76 -8.06
CA TYR A 32 -22.51 -10.50 -8.81
C TYR A 32 -23.93 -10.06 -9.17
N HIS A 33 -24.87 -10.99 -9.36
CA HIS A 33 -26.25 -10.65 -9.69
C HIS A 33 -26.91 -9.78 -8.60
N ASN A 34 -26.76 -10.18 -7.34
CA ASN A 34 -27.27 -9.43 -6.19
C ASN A 34 -26.64 -8.04 -6.08
N MET A 35 -25.35 -7.93 -6.39
CA MET A 35 -24.63 -6.66 -6.41
C MET A 35 -25.16 -5.74 -7.51
N CYS A 36 -25.36 -6.25 -8.73
CA CYS A 36 -25.95 -5.48 -9.82
C CYS A 36 -27.38 -5.03 -9.48
N ASP A 37 -28.21 -5.92 -8.95
CA ASP A 37 -29.58 -5.58 -8.55
C ASP A 37 -29.59 -4.50 -7.46
N PHE A 38 -28.67 -4.59 -6.50
CA PHE A 38 -28.53 -3.59 -5.46
C PHE A 38 -28.14 -2.21 -6.02
N LEU A 39 -27.15 -2.15 -6.91
CA LEU A 39 -26.72 -0.93 -7.58
C LEU A 39 -27.82 -0.34 -8.49
N ASN A 40 -28.60 -1.19 -9.16
CA ASN A 40 -29.74 -0.76 -9.96
C ASN A 40 -30.84 -0.16 -9.06
N VAL A 41 -31.18 -0.81 -7.93
CA VAL A 41 -32.14 -0.26 -6.96
C VAL A 41 -31.68 1.09 -6.42
N LEU A 42 -30.39 1.24 -6.10
CA LEU A 42 -29.84 2.53 -5.67
C LEU A 42 -29.93 3.59 -6.76
N SER A 43 -29.53 3.26 -7.99
CA SER A 43 -29.60 4.19 -9.13
C SER A 43 -31.03 4.64 -9.41
N SER A 44 -31.98 3.70 -9.41
CA SER A 44 -33.40 4.01 -9.58
C SER A 44 -33.96 4.85 -8.43
N PHE A 45 -33.53 4.58 -7.19
CA PHE A 45 -33.93 5.39 -6.03
C PHE A 45 -33.42 6.83 -6.13
N ILE A 46 -32.18 7.03 -6.59
CA ILE A 46 -31.64 8.37 -6.88
C ILE A 46 -32.47 9.04 -7.96
N HIS A 47 -32.68 8.36 -9.09
CA HIS A 47 -33.41 8.92 -10.22
C HIS A 47 -34.84 9.32 -9.87
N TYR A 48 -35.54 8.50 -9.08
CA TYR A 48 -36.91 8.77 -8.62
C TYR A 48 -37.00 10.03 -7.77
N HIS A 49 -36.07 10.22 -6.82
CA HIS A 49 -36.08 11.38 -5.92
C HIS A 49 -35.45 12.64 -6.51
N ARG A 50 -34.62 12.51 -7.55
CA ARG A 50 -33.82 13.61 -8.13
C ARG A 50 -34.64 14.82 -8.59
N GLN A 51 -35.93 14.64 -8.91
CA GLN A 51 -36.81 15.74 -9.27
C GLN A 51 -37.08 16.69 -8.09
N ASP A 52 -37.14 16.16 -6.87
CA ASP A 52 -37.47 16.91 -5.66
C ASP A 52 -36.23 17.25 -4.82
N TYR A 53 -35.32 16.28 -4.64
CA TYR A 53 -34.08 16.45 -3.87
C TYR A 53 -33.07 15.33 -4.17
N TYR A 54 -31.78 15.57 -3.90
CA TYR A 54 -30.79 14.50 -3.95
C TYR A 54 -30.89 13.63 -2.67
N PRO A 55 -31.15 12.32 -2.77
CA PRO A 55 -31.45 11.51 -1.58
C PRO A 55 -30.24 11.23 -0.68
N PHE A 56 -29.02 11.45 -1.16
CA PHE A 56 -27.78 11.16 -0.42
C PHE A 56 -26.94 12.42 -0.16
N PRO A 57 -27.49 13.48 0.46
CA PRO A 57 -26.82 14.77 0.61
C PRO A 57 -25.53 14.74 1.42
N HIS A 58 -25.28 13.66 2.17
CA HIS A 58 -24.10 13.50 3.03
C HIS A 58 -23.19 12.36 2.58
N LEU A 59 -23.44 11.73 1.42
CA LEU A 59 -22.59 10.67 0.91
C LEU A 59 -21.29 11.27 0.39
N GLU A 60 -20.22 11.03 1.14
CA GLU A 60 -18.89 11.57 0.85
C GLU A 60 -17.94 10.49 0.33
N GLU A 61 -18.24 9.21 0.58
CA GLU A 61 -17.35 8.09 0.26
C GLU A 61 -18.09 6.96 -0.46
N PHE A 62 -17.55 6.57 -1.61
CA PHE A 62 -17.94 5.34 -2.29
C PHE A 62 -16.72 4.43 -2.48
N SER A 63 -16.88 3.15 -2.13
CA SER A 63 -15.84 2.15 -2.29
C SER A 63 -16.38 0.89 -2.94
N PHE A 64 -15.73 0.48 -4.02
CA PHE A 64 -16.01 -0.74 -4.76
C PHE A 64 -14.72 -1.53 -4.98
N THR A 65 -14.72 -2.81 -4.61
CA THR A 65 -13.64 -3.73 -4.93
C THR A 65 -14.23 -4.98 -5.56
N PHE A 66 -13.84 -5.26 -6.81
CA PHE A 66 -14.30 -6.44 -7.51
C PHE A 66 -13.64 -7.71 -6.98
N HIS A 67 -14.43 -8.78 -6.90
CA HIS A 67 -13.98 -10.07 -6.38
C HIS A 67 -13.37 -10.93 -7.50
N VAL A 68 -12.14 -10.63 -7.90
CA VAL A 68 -11.49 -11.25 -9.07
C VAL A 68 -11.56 -12.78 -9.03
N LEU A 69 -12.04 -13.38 -10.12
CA LEU A 69 -12.01 -14.83 -10.33
C LEU A 69 -10.61 -15.25 -10.79
N VAL A 70 -10.12 -16.36 -10.26
CA VAL A 70 -8.81 -16.93 -10.56
C VAL A 70 -9.00 -18.38 -10.98
N SER A 71 -8.61 -18.72 -12.21
CA SER A 71 -8.45 -20.11 -12.63
C SER A 71 -7.02 -20.54 -12.38
N ILE A 72 -6.86 -21.70 -11.74
CA ILE A 72 -5.57 -22.29 -11.41
C ILE A 72 -5.45 -23.60 -12.16
N GLU A 73 -4.47 -23.68 -13.06
CA GLU A 73 -4.10 -24.91 -13.76
C GLU A 73 -3.19 -25.74 -12.85
N ASP A 74 -3.62 -26.93 -12.46
CA ASP A 74 -2.83 -27.85 -11.64
C ASP A 74 -1.89 -28.69 -12.52
N ASP A 75 -0.61 -28.35 -12.52
CA ASP A 75 0.44 -29.06 -13.26
C ASP A 75 0.82 -30.41 -12.62
N THR A 76 0.29 -30.74 -11.42
CA THR A 76 0.73 -31.94 -10.66
C THR A 76 -0.05 -33.20 -10.99
N ASN A 77 -1.21 -33.08 -11.62
CA ASN A 77 -2.02 -34.21 -12.08
C ASN A 77 -2.06 -34.23 -13.61
N ASN A 78 -1.63 -35.34 -14.22
CA ASN A 78 -1.70 -35.61 -15.68
C ASN A 78 -3.14 -35.58 -16.28
N GLN A 79 -4.11 -35.02 -15.57
CA GLN A 79 -5.51 -34.84 -15.97
C GLN A 79 -5.93 -33.37 -16.16
N GLY A 80 -5.04 -32.39 -16.02
CA GLY A 80 -5.31 -31.00 -16.45
C GLY A 80 -6.55 -30.35 -15.81
N GLY A 81 -6.74 -30.54 -14.49
CA GLY A 81 -7.87 -29.96 -13.76
C GLY A 81 -7.73 -28.44 -13.62
N ILE A 82 -8.76 -27.69 -14.02
CA ILE A 82 -8.86 -26.24 -13.77
C ILE A 82 -9.66 -26.03 -12.48
N ILE A 83 -9.04 -25.40 -11.49
CA ILE A 83 -9.71 -25.02 -10.24
C ILE A 83 -10.01 -23.53 -10.29
N ASN A 84 -11.29 -23.17 -10.15
CA ASN A 84 -11.71 -21.79 -10.01
C ASN A 84 -11.75 -21.40 -8.52
N ALA A 85 -11.10 -20.30 -8.18
CA ALA A 85 -11.08 -19.71 -6.85
C ALA A 85 -11.23 -18.19 -6.97
N TYR A 86 -11.46 -17.50 -5.85
CA TYR A 86 -11.47 -16.04 -5.83
C TYR A 86 -10.17 -15.46 -5.27
N TYR A 87 -9.78 -14.29 -5.78
CA TYR A 87 -8.60 -13.56 -5.35
C TYR A 87 -8.68 -13.26 -3.84
N GLN A 88 -7.58 -13.52 -3.12
CA GLN A 88 -7.47 -13.48 -1.65
C GLN A 88 -8.15 -14.62 -0.86
N HIS A 89 -8.66 -15.68 -1.50
CA HIS A 89 -9.15 -16.85 -0.76
C HIS A 89 -8.03 -17.47 0.09
N SER A 90 -8.26 -17.58 1.40
CA SER A 90 -7.28 -17.92 2.45
C SER A 90 -6.67 -19.32 2.31
N ASN A 91 -7.33 -20.22 1.60
CA ASN A 91 -6.92 -21.62 1.40
C ASN A 91 -6.21 -21.92 0.08
N ALA A 92 -5.96 -20.93 -0.79
CA ALA A 92 -5.28 -21.16 -2.06
C ALA A 92 -3.75 -21.21 -1.89
N ILE A 93 -3.24 -22.29 -1.29
CA ILE A 93 -1.88 -22.79 -1.51
C ILE A 93 -1.96 -23.79 -2.67
N ILE A 94 -2.54 -23.38 -3.79
CA ILE A 94 -2.55 -24.20 -4.99
C ILE A 94 -1.38 -23.71 -5.85
N ARG A 95 -0.43 -24.61 -6.10
CA ARG A 95 0.71 -24.38 -6.99
C ARG A 95 0.20 -24.61 -8.42
N GLY A 96 0.45 -23.68 -9.32
CA GLY A 96 -0.07 -23.76 -10.68
C GLY A 96 -0.04 -22.41 -11.39
N LYS A 97 -0.26 -22.42 -12.71
CA LYS A 97 -0.39 -21.20 -13.51
C LYS A 97 -1.75 -20.57 -13.22
N LYS A 98 -1.74 -19.32 -12.74
CA LYS A 98 -2.95 -18.57 -12.41
C LYS A 98 -3.36 -17.70 -13.59
N ARG A 99 -4.65 -17.72 -13.93
CA ARG A 99 -5.29 -16.78 -14.85
C ARG A 99 -6.32 -15.97 -14.08
N TYR A 100 -6.22 -14.66 -14.17
CA TYR A 100 -7.15 -13.73 -13.51
C TYR A 100 -8.16 -13.24 -14.54
N TYR A 101 -9.43 -13.20 -14.15
CA TYR A 101 -10.52 -12.74 -15.01
C TYR A 101 -11.05 -11.42 -14.49
N GLY A 102 -11.06 -10.43 -15.37
CA GLY A 102 -11.58 -9.11 -15.07
C GLY A 102 -13.08 -8.97 -15.21
N THR A 103 -13.52 -7.72 -15.07
CA THR A 103 -14.90 -7.28 -15.20
C THR A 103 -15.18 -6.77 -16.61
N GLY A 104 -16.45 -6.84 -16.99
CA GLY A 104 -16.96 -6.25 -18.22
C GLY A 104 -18.48 -6.38 -18.30
N GLY A 105 -19.06 -5.91 -19.39
CA GLY A 105 -20.49 -6.05 -19.68
C GLY A 105 -21.40 -5.44 -18.61
N ASN A 106 -22.44 -6.18 -18.22
CA ASN A 106 -23.53 -5.66 -17.38
C ASN A 106 -23.06 -5.18 -15.99
N ILE A 107 -22.00 -5.78 -15.42
CA ILE A 107 -21.44 -5.34 -14.13
C ILE A 107 -20.90 -3.92 -14.24
N LEU A 108 -20.07 -3.67 -15.26
CA LEU A 108 -19.48 -2.36 -15.49
C LEU A 108 -20.55 -1.35 -15.89
N GLU A 109 -21.51 -1.73 -16.74
CA GLU A 109 -22.62 -0.84 -17.13
C GLU A 109 -23.47 -0.42 -15.92
N THR A 110 -23.79 -1.38 -15.04
CA THR A 110 -24.54 -1.12 -13.82
C THR A 110 -23.76 -0.24 -12.85
N LEU A 111 -22.46 -0.49 -12.68
CA LEU A 111 -21.58 0.35 -11.88
C LEU A 111 -21.50 1.76 -12.45
N ARG A 112 -21.29 1.90 -13.76
CA ARG A 112 -21.24 3.20 -14.45
C ARG A 112 -22.52 3.99 -14.25
N ARG A 113 -23.68 3.37 -14.41
CA ARG A 113 -25.00 3.99 -14.17
C ARG A 113 -25.16 4.48 -12.73
N PHE A 114 -24.61 3.72 -11.77
CA PHE A 114 -24.63 4.15 -10.38
C PHE A 114 -23.66 5.31 -10.13
N VAL A 115 -22.44 5.24 -10.66
CA VAL A 115 -21.43 6.31 -10.56
C VAL A 115 -21.92 7.62 -11.19
N SER A 116 -22.64 7.55 -12.31
CA SER A 116 -23.24 8.73 -12.94
C SER A 116 -24.40 9.35 -12.13
N SER A 117 -24.91 8.61 -11.14
CA SER A 117 -26.00 9.04 -10.26
C SER A 117 -25.50 9.64 -8.95
N ILE A 118 -24.29 9.32 -8.50
CA ILE A 118 -23.71 9.82 -7.25
C ILE A 118 -22.95 11.13 -7.47
N ARG A 119 -23.04 12.05 -6.52
CA ARG A 119 -22.54 13.43 -6.67
C ARG A 119 -21.77 13.88 -5.44
N CYS A 120 -20.88 14.85 -5.65
CA CYS A 120 -20.17 15.55 -4.59
C CYS A 120 -19.35 14.62 -3.66
N LEU A 121 -18.80 13.53 -4.21
CA LEU A 121 -17.97 12.63 -3.44
C LEU A 121 -16.65 13.32 -3.07
N LYS A 122 -16.18 13.06 -1.85
CA LYS A 122 -14.83 13.44 -1.39
C LYS A 122 -13.85 12.28 -1.52
N ARG A 123 -14.34 11.04 -1.47
CA ARG A 123 -13.52 9.83 -1.48
C ARG A 123 -14.10 8.78 -2.43
N PHE A 124 -13.27 8.28 -3.32
CA PHE A 124 -13.67 7.26 -4.28
C PHE A 124 -12.62 6.15 -4.35
N TYR A 125 -13.07 4.90 -4.23
CA TYR A 125 -12.21 3.72 -4.32
C TYR A 125 -12.79 2.78 -5.36
N LEU A 126 -11.99 2.44 -6.37
CA LEU A 126 -12.39 1.54 -7.44
C LEU A 126 -11.27 0.57 -7.77
N ASN A 127 -11.43 -0.67 -7.28
CA ASN A 127 -10.33 -1.63 -7.23
C ASN A 127 -10.67 -2.94 -7.94
N ASN A 128 -9.66 -3.52 -8.57
CA ASN A 128 -9.61 -4.86 -9.17
C ASN A 128 -10.60 -5.11 -10.31
N LEU A 129 -10.96 -4.08 -11.07
CA LEU A 129 -11.82 -4.25 -12.24
C LEU A 129 -11.15 -5.04 -13.36
N LEU A 130 -9.82 -4.94 -13.54
CA LEU A 130 -9.04 -5.64 -14.55
C LEU A 130 -9.67 -5.54 -15.97
N LEU A 131 -10.06 -4.34 -16.38
CA LEU A 131 -10.67 -4.09 -17.69
C LEU A 131 -9.70 -4.42 -18.83
N GLU A 132 -10.20 -5.13 -19.84
CA GLU A 132 -9.45 -5.53 -21.04
C GLU A 132 -9.74 -4.61 -22.25
N SER A 133 -10.96 -4.08 -22.36
CA SER A 133 -11.42 -3.35 -23.54
C SER A 133 -11.12 -1.85 -23.43
N ASN A 134 -10.53 -1.25 -24.47
CA ASN A 134 -10.19 0.19 -24.46
C ASN A 134 -11.41 1.11 -24.34
N SER A 135 -12.59 0.70 -24.83
CA SER A 135 -13.82 1.49 -24.76
C SER A 135 -14.35 1.65 -23.32
N ASP A 136 -14.03 0.70 -22.45
CA ASP A 136 -14.58 0.64 -21.10
C ASP A 136 -13.75 1.42 -20.07
N ILE A 137 -12.46 1.64 -20.36
CA ILE A 137 -11.47 2.20 -19.45
C ILE A 137 -11.76 3.66 -19.08
N GLY A 138 -12.15 4.51 -20.04
CA GLY A 138 -12.49 5.91 -19.73
C GLY A 138 -13.84 6.06 -19.03
N SER A 139 -14.82 5.26 -19.45
CA SER A 139 -16.24 5.55 -19.23
C SER A 139 -16.65 5.74 -17.76
N CYS A 140 -16.14 4.94 -16.83
CA CYS A 140 -16.50 5.08 -15.42
C CYS A 140 -15.82 6.29 -14.75
N LEU A 141 -14.61 6.64 -15.17
CA LEU A 141 -13.86 7.78 -14.63
C LEU A 141 -14.40 9.10 -15.19
N ASP A 142 -14.84 9.10 -16.44
CA ASP A 142 -15.46 10.27 -17.08
C ASP A 142 -16.78 10.63 -16.38
N GLU A 143 -17.61 9.64 -16.08
CA GLU A 143 -18.87 9.82 -15.32
C GLU A 143 -18.61 10.32 -13.87
N LEU A 144 -17.52 9.87 -13.25
CA LEU A 144 -17.09 10.39 -11.95
C LEU A 144 -16.61 11.84 -12.05
N LEU A 145 -15.89 12.18 -13.12
CA LEU A 145 -15.40 13.52 -13.37
C LEU A 145 -16.58 14.50 -13.50
N GLU A 146 -17.59 14.16 -14.30
CA GLU A 146 -18.78 15.01 -14.48
C GLU A 146 -19.50 15.33 -13.16
N ASN A 147 -19.49 14.41 -12.20
CA ASN A 147 -20.27 14.54 -10.97
C ASN A 147 -19.47 14.96 -9.73
N SER A 148 -18.15 14.75 -9.71
CA SER A 148 -17.31 14.93 -8.51
C SER A 148 -15.92 15.53 -8.79
N CYS A 149 -15.65 16.05 -10.00
CA CYS A 149 -14.34 16.66 -10.34
C CYS A 149 -13.85 17.68 -9.30
N GLU A 150 -14.75 18.57 -8.85
CA GLU A 150 -14.42 19.66 -7.93
C GLU A 150 -14.54 19.28 -6.45
N THR A 151 -15.01 18.08 -6.10
CA THR A 151 -15.21 17.69 -4.70
C THR A 151 -14.27 16.58 -4.25
N LEU A 152 -13.69 15.84 -5.19
CA LEU A 152 -12.93 14.65 -4.89
C LEU A 152 -11.54 15.00 -4.33
N GLU A 153 -11.32 14.65 -3.06
CA GLU A 153 -10.07 14.88 -2.34
C GLU A 153 -9.18 13.62 -2.29
N HIS A 154 -9.80 12.44 -2.32
CA HIS A 154 -9.12 11.15 -2.25
C HIS A 154 -9.60 10.19 -3.32
N LEU A 155 -8.66 9.63 -4.07
CA LEU A 155 -8.92 8.67 -5.13
C LEU A 155 -8.02 7.45 -4.98
N GLU A 156 -8.61 6.26 -4.98
CA GLU A 156 -7.89 5.00 -5.06
C GLU A 156 -8.37 4.21 -6.27
N ILE A 157 -7.47 3.95 -7.21
CA ILE A 157 -7.73 3.17 -8.42
C ILE A 157 -6.65 2.10 -8.54
N LEU A 158 -6.98 0.88 -8.13
CA LEU A 158 -6.04 -0.23 -8.13
C LEU A 158 -6.48 -1.31 -9.12
N ASN A 159 -5.54 -1.81 -9.92
CA ASN A 159 -5.75 -2.90 -10.88
C ASN A 159 -7.01 -2.66 -11.74
N TYR A 160 -7.12 -1.42 -12.23
CA TYR A 160 -8.26 -0.99 -13.03
C TYR A 160 -8.25 -1.64 -14.42
N THR A 161 -7.06 -1.83 -14.99
CA THR A 161 -6.85 -2.51 -16.27
C THR A 161 -6.06 -3.80 -16.05
N SER A 162 -6.22 -4.75 -16.97
CA SER A 162 -5.41 -5.98 -17.01
C SER A 162 -4.09 -5.80 -17.78
N HIS A 163 -3.89 -4.65 -18.40
CA HIS A 163 -2.74 -4.28 -19.22
C HIS A 163 -2.17 -2.91 -18.82
N ILE A 164 -0.97 -2.57 -19.32
CA ILE A 164 -0.33 -1.28 -19.08
C ILE A 164 -1.04 -0.20 -19.90
N ILE A 165 -1.86 0.60 -19.24
CA ILE A 165 -2.68 1.65 -19.86
C ILE A 165 -2.63 2.89 -18.97
N PRO A 166 -2.02 4.00 -19.43
CA PRO A 166 -1.94 5.23 -18.65
C PRO A 166 -3.31 5.87 -18.46
N LEU A 167 -3.64 6.25 -17.22
CA LEU A 167 -4.94 6.84 -16.87
C LEU A 167 -4.88 8.38 -16.79
N TYR A 168 -4.97 9.04 -17.94
CA TYR A 168 -4.94 10.51 -18.05
C TYR A 168 -6.11 11.19 -17.32
N THR A 169 -7.31 10.60 -17.31
CA THR A 169 -8.51 11.17 -16.67
C THR A 169 -8.29 11.50 -15.19
N VAL A 170 -7.39 10.77 -14.50
CA VAL A 170 -7.04 11.03 -13.10
C VAL A 170 -6.41 12.41 -12.88
N GLY A 171 -5.71 12.95 -13.89
CA GLY A 171 -5.09 14.27 -13.80
C GLY A 171 -6.07 15.43 -13.87
N LEU A 172 -7.36 15.16 -14.12
CA LEU A 172 -8.41 16.18 -14.25
C LEU A 172 -9.10 16.50 -12.92
N PHE A 173 -8.90 15.71 -11.86
CA PHE A 173 -9.50 15.96 -10.53
C PHE A 173 -8.74 17.05 -9.76
N SER A 174 -9.12 18.31 -9.98
CA SER A 174 -8.38 19.49 -9.49
C SER A 174 -8.17 19.57 -7.96
N ASN A 175 -9.09 19.00 -7.18
CA ASN A 175 -9.06 19.05 -5.71
C ASN A 175 -8.44 17.81 -5.05
N LEU A 176 -7.80 16.94 -5.83
CA LEU A 176 -7.21 15.71 -5.33
C LEU A 176 -6.01 16.01 -4.41
N CYS A 177 -6.13 15.60 -3.15
CA CYS A 177 -5.07 15.73 -2.12
C CYS A 177 -4.26 14.44 -1.97
N SER A 178 -4.90 13.29 -2.18
CA SER A 178 -4.28 11.96 -2.07
C SER A 178 -4.71 11.04 -3.19
N LEU A 179 -3.74 10.46 -3.89
CA LEU A 179 -3.95 9.47 -4.93
C LEU A 179 -3.29 8.14 -4.56
N SER A 180 -4.03 7.04 -4.67
CA SER A 180 -3.50 5.68 -4.64
C SER A 180 -3.74 5.03 -6.00
N ILE A 181 -2.67 4.61 -6.68
CA ILE A 181 -2.79 4.11 -8.06
C ILE A 181 -1.82 2.94 -8.32
N SER A 182 -2.25 1.98 -9.14
CA SER A 182 -1.39 0.88 -9.56
C SER A 182 -0.28 1.34 -10.50
N SER A 183 0.91 0.72 -10.42
CA SER A 183 2.05 1.18 -11.22
C SER A 183 1.84 1.13 -12.74
N HIS A 184 1.07 0.16 -13.25
CA HIS A 184 0.81 0.03 -14.70
C HIS A 184 -0.22 1.02 -15.25
N SER A 185 -0.86 1.81 -14.37
CA SER A 185 -1.79 2.87 -14.75
C SER A 185 -1.09 4.23 -14.90
N LEU A 186 0.23 4.26 -14.71
CA LEU A 186 1.07 5.46 -14.81
C LEU A 186 1.97 5.38 -16.05
N SER A 187 2.26 6.55 -16.61
CA SER A 187 3.33 6.79 -17.58
C SER A 187 4.04 8.09 -17.22
N ASP A 188 5.15 8.37 -17.90
CA ASP A 188 5.88 9.63 -17.74
C ASP A 188 4.95 10.83 -18.00
N ASP A 189 4.15 10.79 -19.07
CA ASP A 189 3.18 11.84 -19.41
C ASP A 189 2.10 12.02 -18.35
N VAL A 190 1.58 10.92 -17.78
CA VAL A 190 0.57 10.98 -16.71
C VAL A 190 1.17 11.57 -15.43
N LEU A 191 2.42 11.24 -15.09
CA LEU A 191 3.09 11.83 -13.93
C LEU A 191 3.34 13.33 -14.11
N LEU A 192 3.72 13.76 -15.32
CA LEU A 192 3.86 15.18 -15.66
C LEU A 192 2.52 15.91 -15.63
N LEU A 193 1.45 15.29 -16.15
CA LEU A 193 0.09 15.81 -16.06
C LEU A 193 -0.29 16.04 -14.59
N PHE A 194 0.00 15.07 -13.72
CA PHE A 194 -0.28 15.20 -12.29
C PHE A 194 0.50 16.36 -11.66
N ALA A 195 1.79 16.50 -11.96
CA ALA A 195 2.62 17.57 -11.40
C ALA A 195 2.12 18.96 -11.80
N ASN A 196 1.67 19.12 -13.05
CA ASN A 196 1.15 20.37 -13.57
C ASN A 196 -0.25 20.71 -13.02
N HIS A 197 -1.20 19.77 -13.12
CA HIS A 197 -2.62 20.05 -12.92
C HIS A 197 -3.12 19.79 -11.50
N LEU A 198 -2.54 18.83 -10.78
CA LEU A 198 -3.01 18.47 -9.43
C LEU A 198 -2.34 19.34 -8.37
N ALA A 199 -2.80 20.59 -8.25
CA ALA A 199 -2.18 21.59 -7.38
C ALA A 199 -2.24 21.23 -5.89
N ASN A 200 -3.28 20.52 -5.47
CA ASN A 200 -3.51 20.13 -4.07
C ASN A 200 -2.90 18.76 -3.72
N LEU A 201 -2.36 18.03 -4.71
CA LEU A 201 -1.83 16.69 -4.48
C LEU A 201 -0.57 16.77 -3.63
N HIS A 202 -0.63 16.17 -2.45
CA HIS A 202 0.50 16.08 -1.54
C HIS A 202 0.92 14.63 -1.27
N ARG A 203 0.05 13.65 -1.55
CA ARG A 203 0.31 12.22 -1.29
C ARG A 203 0.03 11.39 -2.53
N LEU A 204 1.07 10.75 -3.05
CA LEU A 204 0.97 9.79 -4.16
C LEU A 204 1.42 8.42 -3.67
N ASN A 205 0.49 7.47 -3.56
CA ASN A 205 0.78 6.09 -3.25
C ASN A 205 0.84 5.29 -4.55
N ILE A 206 2.03 4.81 -4.91
CA ILE A 206 2.21 3.88 -6.02
C ILE A 206 2.15 2.47 -5.44
N ILE A 207 1.08 1.75 -5.77
CA ILE A 207 0.76 0.45 -5.18
C ILE A 207 1.05 -0.67 -6.17
N GLN A 208 1.65 -1.75 -5.66
CA GLN A 208 1.91 -2.96 -6.42
C GLN A 208 1.49 -4.20 -5.63
N ASP A 209 0.69 -5.06 -6.25
CA ASP A 209 0.29 -6.35 -5.68
C ASP A 209 0.48 -7.50 -6.69
N GLU A 210 -0.15 -8.65 -6.44
CA GLU A 210 -0.07 -9.83 -7.32
C GLU A 210 -0.77 -9.64 -8.68
N LEU A 211 -1.69 -8.69 -8.80
CA LEU A 211 -2.42 -8.38 -10.03
C LEU A 211 -1.75 -7.24 -10.82
N THR A 212 -0.90 -6.45 -10.16
CA THR A 212 -0.23 -5.32 -10.78
C THR A 212 0.91 -5.77 -11.70
N ILE A 213 0.91 -5.29 -12.95
CA ILE A 213 2.08 -5.37 -13.83
C ILE A 213 3.12 -4.33 -13.36
N PRO A 214 4.35 -4.72 -12.99
CA PRO A 214 5.39 -3.76 -12.61
C PRO A 214 5.82 -2.91 -13.81
N CYS A 215 5.85 -1.59 -13.63
CA CYS A 215 6.28 -0.64 -14.66
C CYS A 215 7.43 0.22 -14.15
N ARG A 216 8.28 0.66 -15.08
CA ARG A 216 9.37 1.60 -14.85
C ARG A 216 9.03 2.93 -15.50
N TYR A 217 9.50 4.00 -14.88
CA TYR A 217 9.36 5.37 -15.38
C TYR A 217 10.76 5.91 -15.70
N SER A 218 10.87 6.84 -16.64
CA SER A 218 12.18 7.41 -16.96
C SER A 218 12.75 8.20 -15.79
N ASP A 219 14.08 8.27 -15.69
CA ASP A 219 14.71 9.10 -14.66
C ASP A 219 14.52 10.61 -14.95
N SER A 220 14.42 10.97 -16.24
CA SER A 220 14.20 12.35 -16.69
C SER A 220 12.87 12.92 -16.22
N VAL A 221 11.80 12.11 -16.18
CA VAL A 221 10.49 12.61 -15.73
C VAL A 221 10.54 13.13 -14.29
N TRP A 222 11.32 12.49 -13.42
CA TRP A 222 11.43 12.88 -12.03
C TRP A 222 12.19 14.19 -11.84
N ILE A 223 13.13 14.49 -12.74
CA ILE A 223 13.84 15.78 -12.77
C ILE A 223 12.85 16.89 -13.14
N GLU A 224 12.04 16.68 -14.19
CA GLU A 224 11.03 17.66 -14.61
C GLU A 224 9.96 17.88 -13.53
N ILE A 225 9.49 16.80 -12.89
CA ILE A 225 8.55 16.90 -11.77
C ILE A 225 9.16 17.69 -10.61
N ASP A 226 10.42 17.43 -10.23
CA ASP A 226 11.09 18.19 -9.17
C ASP A 226 11.17 19.69 -9.50
N LEU A 227 11.47 20.05 -10.75
CA LEU A 227 11.46 21.45 -11.20
C LEU A 227 10.06 22.07 -11.08
N ILE A 228 9.03 21.42 -11.62
CA ILE A 228 7.63 21.90 -11.57
C ILE A 228 7.17 22.10 -10.11
N LEU A 229 7.48 21.13 -9.23
CA LEU A 229 7.07 21.20 -7.83
C LEU A 229 7.77 22.35 -7.11
N ARG A 230 9.06 22.59 -7.38
CA ARG A 230 9.82 23.71 -6.78
C ARG A 230 9.33 25.06 -7.25
N GLU A 231 9.12 25.24 -8.55
CA GLU A 231 8.60 26.48 -9.14
C GLU A 231 7.25 26.87 -8.53
N ASN A 232 6.38 25.87 -8.34
CA ASN A 232 5.06 26.06 -7.75
C ASN A 232 5.03 26.00 -6.22
N LYS A 233 6.18 25.84 -5.55
CA LYS A 233 6.31 25.69 -4.09
C LYS A 233 5.44 24.55 -3.51
N ARG A 234 5.25 23.48 -4.28
CA ARG A 234 4.50 22.28 -3.90
C ARG A 234 5.46 21.21 -3.36
N GLN A 235 4.95 20.30 -2.53
CA GLN A 235 5.71 19.16 -2.03
C GLN A 235 4.90 17.88 -2.15
N TRP A 236 5.44 16.92 -2.90
CA TRP A 236 4.88 15.58 -2.99
C TRP A 236 5.53 14.65 -1.97
N CYS A 237 4.71 13.77 -1.42
CA CYS A 237 5.11 12.62 -0.63
C CYS A 237 4.77 11.37 -1.44
N ILE A 238 5.80 10.77 -2.07
CA ILE A 238 5.63 9.51 -2.79
C ILE A 238 5.81 8.35 -1.81
N ARG A 239 4.82 7.45 -1.78
CA ARG A 239 4.84 6.21 -1.00
C ARG A 239 4.81 5.03 -1.95
N MET A 240 5.84 4.20 -1.90
CA MET A 240 5.90 2.94 -2.62
C MET A 240 5.36 1.83 -1.73
N VAL A 241 4.26 1.19 -2.14
CA VAL A 241 3.58 0.19 -1.30
C VAL A 241 3.44 -1.13 -2.04
N THR A 242 4.07 -2.18 -1.53
CA THR A 242 3.89 -3.54 -2.04
C THR A 242 2.90 -4.30 -1.17
N LYS A 243 1.78 -4.76 -1.74
CA LYS A 243 0.69 -5.43 -1.03
C LYS A 243 0.54 -6.92 -1.38
N GLY A 244 -0.16 -7.64 -0.51
CA GLY A 244 -0.70 -8.96 -0.80
C GLY A 244 0.36 -10.05 -0.93
N LYS A 245 0.29 -10.84 -2.00
CA LYS A 245 1.21 -11.97 -2.28
C LYS A 245 2.27 -11.63 -3.32
N CYS A 246 2.44 -10.35 -3.69
CA CYS A 246 3.43 -9.90 -4.66
C CYS A 246 4.83 -10.40 -4.29
N LYS A 247 5.51 -11.07 -5.23
CA LYS A 247 6.83 -11.70 -5.00
C LYS A 247 7.99 -10.83 -5.47
N THR A 248 7.71 -9.82 -6.28
CA THR A 248 8.70 -8.91 -6.84
C THR A 248 8.88 -7.72 -5.91
N GLU A 249 10.11 -7.26 -5.77
CA GLU A 249 10.36 -5.95 -5.16
C GLU A 249 9.75 -4.85 -6.01
N PRO A 250 9.31 -3.75 -5.38
CA PRO A 250 8.76 -2.66 -6.14
C PRO A 250 9.83 -1.98 -6.98
N PHE A 251 9.43 -1.46 -8.14
CA PHE A 251 10.33 -0.60 -8.92
C PHE A 251 10.56 0.70 -8.14
N TRP A 252 11.81 1.14 -8.05
CA TRP A 252 12.20 2.33 -7.31
C TRP A 252 12.56 3.45 -8.30
N PRO A 253 11.78 4.55 -8.32
CA PRO A 253 12.12 5.74 -9.08
C PRO A 253 13.51 6.27 -8.73
N SER A 254 14.40 6.49 -9.69
CA SER A 254 15.70 7.07 -9.33
C SER A 254 15.56 8.49 -8.76
N SER A 255 16.54 8.92 -7.97
CA SER A 255 16.66 10.32 -7.56
C SER A 255 16.63 11.24 -8.80
N PRO A 256 15.87 12.35 -8.81
CA PRO A 256 15.42 13.13 -7.63
C PRO A 256 14.00 12.86 -7.14
N ALA A 257 13.38 11.73 -7.49
CA ALA A 257 12.01 11.44 -7.06
C ALA A 257 11.82 11.58 -5.53
N PRO A 258 10.80 12.34 -5.04
CA PRO A 258 10.59 12.61 -3.62
C PRO A 258 9.94 11.43 -2.89
N VAL A 259 10.60 10.27 -2.91
CA VAL A 259 10.16 9.07 -2.19
C VAL A 259 10.41 9.27 -0.70
N ARG A 260 9.31 9.27 0.07
CA ARG A 260 9.33 9.43 1.53
C ARG A 260 8.99 8.14 2.26
N ALA A 261 8.30 7.19 1.63
CA ALA A 261 7.97 5.92 2.24
C ALA A 261 8.18 4.73 1.32
N ILE A 262 8.79 3.67 1.84
CA ILE A 262 8.84 2.35 1.22
C ILE A 262 8.22 1.35 2.20
N VAL A 263 7.08 0.76 1.80
CA VAL A 263 6.26 -0.08 2.66
C VAL A 263 5.99 -1.42 2.00
N TYR A 264 6.46 -2.49 2.63
CA TYR A 264 6.18 -3.87 2.25
C TYR A 264 5.07 -4.43 3.14
N ASP A 265 3.83 -4.26 2.67
CA ASP A 265 2.61 -4.85 3.24
C ASP A 265 2.33 -6.22 2.59
N THR A 266 3.35 -7.08 2.54
CA THR A 266 3.33 -8.37 1.87
C THR A 266 4.12 -9.40 2.66
N HIS A 267 3.67 -10.65 2.67
CA HIS A 267 4.38 -11.77 3.31
C HIS A 267 5.48 -12.37 2.41
N SER A 268 5.56 -11.93 1.15
CA SER A 268 6.32 -12.61 0.11
C SER A 268 7.70 -12.00 -0.15
N VAL A 269 7.88 -10.68 0.03
CA VAL A 269 9.12 -9.96 -0.35
C VAL A 269 10.08 -9.81 0.83
N ARG A 270 11.14 -10.61 0.92
CA ARG A 270 12.15 -10.48 2.00
C ARG A 270 12.93 -9.18 1.87
N ALA A 271 13.32 -8.58 2.99
CA ALA A 271 14.36 -7.56 2.97
C ALA A 271 15.68 -8.17 2.50
N VAL A 272 16.25 -7.59 1.44
CA VAL A 272 17.57 -7.95 0.91
C VAL A 272 18.54 -6.80 1.19
N GLN A 273 19.78 -7.14 1.60
CA GLN A 273 20.81 -6.14 1.91
C GLN A 273 21.06 -5.17 0.76
N SER A 274 21.22 -5.67 -0.47
CA SER A 274 21.45 -4.86 -1.67
C SER A 274 20.34 -3.85 -1.92
N SER A 275 19.09 -4.24 -1.69
CA SER A 275 17.95 -3.36 -1.84
C SER A 275 18.01 -2.27 -0.77
N ILE A 276 18.22 -2.59 0.51
CA ILE A 276 18.38 -1.56 1.55
C ILE A 276 19.49 -0.55 1.21
N TYR A 277 20.65 -1.00 0.71
CA TYR A 277 21.72 -0.11 0.29
C TYR A 277 21.34 0.77 -0.91
N THR A 278 20.66 0.21 -1.91
CA THR A 278 20.15 0.98 -3.05
C THR A 278 19.17 2.07 -2.59
N CYS A 279 18.34 1.76 -1.58
CA CYS A 279 17.38 2.70 -1.02
C CYS A 279 18.09 3.85 -0.30
N MET A 280 19.20 3.55 0.40
CA MET A 280 20.03 4.58 1.03
C MET A 280 20.67 5.50 0.00
N GLU A 281 21.23 4.92 -1.06
CA GLU A 281 21.89 5.66 -2.13
C GLU A 281 20.91 6.63 -2.80
N GLN A 282 19.71 6.16 -3.12
CA GLN A 282 18.71 6.95 -3.83
C GLN A 282 17.96 7.96 -2.94
N TYR A 283 17.64 7.59 -1.68
CA TYR A 283 16.65 8.32 -0.88
C TYR A 283 17.13 8.74 0.51
N SER A 284 18.44 8.72 0.79
CA SER A 284 18.98 9.13 2.09
C SER A 284 18.53 10.51 2.58
N LYS A 285 18.19 11.40 1.66
CA LYS A 285 17.77 12.79 1.94
C LYS A 285 16.27 12.98 2.07
N THR A 286 15.44 12.01 1.68
CA THR A 286 13.97 12.16 1.62
C THR A 286 13.22 11.08 2.37
N LEU A 287 13.82 9.90 2.57
CA LEU A 287 13.15 8.76 3.17
C LEU A 287 12.82 8.99 4.65
N GLU A 288 11.55 8.84 4.96
CA GLU A 288 10.98 9.00 6.30
C GLU A 288 10.50 7.65 6.88
N ILE A 289 10.06 6.73 6.02
CA ILE A 289 9.46 5.46 6.42
C ILE A 289 10.08 4.31 5.63
N TYR A 290 10.61 3.32 6.34
CA TYR A 290 11.01 2.03 5.77
C TYR A 290 10.40 0.90 6.59
N ALA A 291 9.44 0.16 6.03
CA ALA A 291 8.62 -0.74 6.82
C ALA A 291 8.28 -2.06 6.13
N HIS A 292 8.47 -3.17 6.84
CA HIS A 292 7.96 -4.49 6.46
C HIS A 292 6.86 -4.93 7.43
N LEU A 293 5.59 -4.71 7.09
CA LEU A 293 4.49 -4.74 8.06
C LEU A 293 3.88 -6.12 8.32
N LYS A 294 4.04 -7.07 7.40
CA LYS A 294 3.41 -8.39 7.55
C LYS A 294 4.40 -9.46 7.95
N SER A 295 4.06 -10.25 8.95
CA SER A 295 4.92 -11.35 9.42
C SER A 295 5.04 -12.42 8.33
N MET A 296 6.25 -12.83 7.91
CA MET A 296 6.38 -13.85 6.86
C MET A 296 5.67 -15.18 7.18
N CYS A 297 5.12 -15.83 6.15
CA CYS A 297 4.85 -17.26 6.18
C CYS A 297 6.15 -18.03 6.46
N ARG A 298 6.07 -19.20 7.11
CA ARG A 298 7.22 -20.03 7.54
C ARG A 298 8.15 -20.40 6.37
N VAL A 299 9.05 -19.50 5.97
CA VAL A 299 10.06 -19.68 4.92
C VAL A 299 11.44 -19.79 5.58
N TYR A 300 12.44 -20.27 4.83
CA TYR A 300 13.84 -20.26 5.26
C TYR A 300 14.27 -18.85 5.69
N ILE A 301 14.73 -18.75 6.94
CA ILE A 301 15.26 -17.53 7.52
C ILE A 301 16.77 -17.71 7.72
N PRO A 302 17.61 -16.85 7.13
CA PRO A 302 19.06 -16.93 7.29
C PRO A 302 19.46 -16.94 8.76
N ARG A 303 20.35 -17.86 9.14
CA ARG A 303 20.87 -17.96 10.51
C ARG A 303 22.19 -17.20 10.68
N SER A 304 23.02 -17.19 9.63
CA SER A 304 24.32 -16.52 9.64
C SER A 304 24.14 -15.00 9.64
N PHE A 305 24.88 -14.31 10.51
CA PHE A 305 24.90 -12.85 10.59
C PHE A 305 25.21 -12.18 9.23
N VAL A 306 26.12 -12.78 8.46
CA VAL A 306 26.56 -12.25 7.15
C VAL A 306 25.44 -12.25 6.11
N GLU A 307 24.53 -13.22 6.19
CA GLU A 307 23.40 -13.34 5.26
C GLU A 307 22.21 -12.48 5.67
N ARG A 308 22.08 -12.14 6.96
CA ARG A 308 20.97 -11.34 7.47
C ARG A 308 21.18 -9.86 7.19
N ALA A 309 20.09 -9.10 7.15
CA ALA A 309 20.12 -7.68 6.82
C ALA A 309 20.57 -6.75 7.96
N ASP A 310 21.10 -7.30 9.06
CA ASP A 310 21.51 -6.56 10.27
C ASP A 310 22.40 -5.34 9.95
N THR A 311 23.48 -5.54 9.19
CA THR A 311 24.43 -4.46 8.84
C THR A 311 23.81 -3.40 7.94
N ALA A 312 22.94 -3.82 7.00
CA ALA A 312 22.24 -2.92 6.11
C ALA A 312 21.24 -2.04 6.86
N TYR A 313 20.51 -2.58 7.84
CA TYR A 313 19.62 -1.78 8.68
C TYR A 313 20.37 -0.75 9.53
N ILE A 314 21.51 -1.12 10.11
CA ILE A 314 22.32 -0.16 10.88
C ILE A 314 22.80 0.96 9.96
N SER A 315 23.29 0.60 8.77
CA SER A 315 23.74 1.56 7.77
C SER A 315 22.61 2.49 7.32
N LEU A 316 21.40 1.96 7.15
CA LEU A 316 20.19 2.72 6.83
C LEU A 316 19.94 3.78 7.91
N VAL A 317 19.88 3.39 9.18
CA VAL A 317 19.61 4.32 10.28
C VAL A 317 20.71 5.36 10.46
N LYS A 318 21.99 5.01 10.22
CA LYS A 318 23.12 5.96 10.30
C LYS A 318 23.11 6.99 9.16
N THR A 319 22.67 6.61 7.97
CA THR A 319 22.77 7.46 6.77
C THR A 319 21.49 8.28 6.54
N VAL A 320 20.32 7.69 6.77
CA VAL A 320 19.02 8.31 6.47
C VAL A 320 18.54 9.16 7.64
N ARG A 321 18.82 10.48 7.59
CA ARG A 321 18.57 11.38 8.72
C ARG A 321 17.09 11.63 9.03
N TYR A 322 16.22 11.56 8.02
CA TYR A 322 14.79 11.86 8.19
C TYR A 322 13.96 10.62 8.56
N LEU A 323 14.58 9.44 8.62
CA LEU A 323 13.90 8.19 8.93
C LEU A 323 13.22 8.28 10.30
N ASN A 324 11.90 8.41 10.29
CA ASN A 324 11.07 8.53 11.47
C ASN A 324 10.39 7.22 11.87
N THR A 325 10.19 6.31 10.91
CA THR A 325 9.55 5.02 11.15
C THR A 325 10.31 3.88 10.50
N LEU A 326 10.67 2.89 11.32
CA LEU A 326 11.34 1.67 10.90
C LEU A 326 10.57 0.46 11.45
N ALA A 327 10.09 -0.41 10.56
CA ALA A 327 9.46 -1.67 10.92
C ALA A 327 10.23 -2.85 10.32
N ILE A 328 10.81 -3.69 11.18
CA ILE A 328 11.63 -4.84 10.78
C ILE A 328 10.93 -6.13 11.18
N ARG A 329 10.76 -7.03 10.22
CA ARG A 329 10.20 -8.37 10.45
C ARG A 329 11.25 -9.47 10.34
N GLU A 330 12.39 -9.18 9.72
CA GLU A 330 13.47 -10.11 9.45
C GLU A 330 14.20 -10.47 10.74
N ARG A 331 14.93 -11.59 10.73
CA ARG A 331 15.73 -11.96 11.90
C ARG A 331 16.91 -11.00 12.07
N ILE A 332 17.03 -10.44 13.27
CA ILE A 332 18.17 -9.60 13.66
C ILE A 332 18.65 -9.96 15.07
N SER A 333 19.89 -9.63 15.39
CA SER A 333 20.44 -9.84 16.73
C SER A 333 19.94 -8.80 17.74
N THR A 334 19.98 -9.12 19.03
CA THR A 334 19.73 -8.13 20.10
C THR A 334 20.71 -6.96 20.07
N ALA A 335 21.96 -7.20 19.66
CA ALA A 335 22.93 -6.11 19.49
C ALA A 335 22.54 -5.17 18.35
N THR A 336 22.06 -5.73 17.23
CA THR A 336 21.50 -4.95 16.12
C THR A 336 20.33 -4.09 16.58
N CYS A 337 19.39 -4.68 17.34
CA CYS A 337 18.24 -3.97 17.88
C CYS A 337 18.65 -2.74 18.71
N LEU A 338 19.60 -2.92 19.62
CA LEU A 338 20.14 -1.84 20.46
C LEU A 338 20.86 -0.76 19.65
N LEU A 339 21.66 -1.14 18.65
CA LEU A 339 22.36 -0.20 17.77
C LEU A 339 21.39 0.60 16.89
N LEU A 340 20.33 -0.04 16.38
CA LEU A 340 19.28 0.65 15.63
C LEU A 340 18.58 1.71 16.49
N ALA A 341 18.24 1.37 17.73
CA ALA A 341 17.68 2.34 18.67
C ALA A 341 18.66 3.46 19.02
N TYR A 342 19.93 3.13 19.29
CA TYR A 342 20.96 4.10 19.65
C TYR A 342 21.23 5.12 18.52
N TYR A 343 21.46 4.65 17.30
CA TYR A 343 21.67 5.56 16.17
C TYR A 343 20.37 6.25 15.75
N GLY A 344 19.23 5.55 15.82
CA GLY A 344 17.94 6.09 15.40
C GLY A 344 17.48 7.25 16.27
N THR A 345 17.63 7.14 17.59
CA THR A 345 17.24 8.18 18.55
C THR A 345 18.14 9.42 18.48
N LYS A 346 19.40 9.28 18.05
CA LYS A 346 20.28 10.43 17.72
C LYS A 346 19.86 11.17 16.46
N HIS A 347 19.07 10.52 15.59
CA HIS A 347 18.52 11.11 14.39
C HIS A 347 17.04 11.48 14.62
N ASN A 348 16.12 10.99 13.79
CA ASN A 348 14.71 11.32 13.85
C ASN A 348 13.82 10.09 14.08
N LEU A 349 14.38 8.93 14.44
CA LEU A 349 13.60 7.71 14.57
C LEU A 349 12.65 7.85 15.76
N LYS A 350 11.35 7.90 15.45
CA LYS A 350 10.27 7.97 16.44
C LYS A 350 9.67 6.60 16.61
N HIS A 351 9.28 5.95 15.52
CA HIS A 351 8.56 4.68 15.56
C HIS A 351 9.49 3.55 15.17
N PHE A 352 9.87 2.72 16.14
CA PHE A 352 10.67 1.53 15.90
C PHE A 352 9.85 0.28 16.24
N TYR A 353 9.51 -0.51 15.23
CA TYR A 353 8.71 -1.71 15.38
C TYR A 353 9.53 -2.94 15.04
N LEU A 354 9.52 -3.91 15.96
CA LEU A 354 10.28 -5.13 15.82
C LEU A 354 9.46 -6.31 16.33
N ARG A 355 9.45 -7.39 15.56
CA ARG A 355 8.81 -8.65 15.94
C ARG A 355 9.69 -9.44 16.91
N ARG A 356 9.22 -9.68 18.13
CA ARG A 356 9.96 -10.38 19.20
C ARG A 356 10.51 -11.74 18.77
N ASN A 357 9.71 -12.52 18.05
CA ASN A 357 10.08 -13.86 17.56
C ASN A 357 11.21 -13.87 16.52
N CYS A 358 11.55 -12.71 15.96
CA CYS A 358 12.64 -12.55 15.00
C CYS A 358 13.91 -11.99 15.63
N VAL A 359 13.91 -11.68 16.93
CA VAL A 359 15.11 -11.20 17.61
C VAL A 359 15.88 -12.40 18.14
N ILE A 360 17.18 -12.46 17.81
CA ILE A 360 18.08 -13.50 18.29
C ILE A 360 18.91 -12.93 19.45
N LEU A 361 18.83 -13.58 20.61
CA LEU A 361 19.59 -13.23 21.80
C LEU A 361 21.10 -13.48 21.59
N ARG A 362 21.79 -12.50 21.00
CA ARG A 362 23.21 -12.62 20.66
C ARG A 362 23.84 -11.24 20.50
N ASN A 363 25.06 -11.11 21.01
CA ASN A 363 25.93 -9.99 20.65
C ASN A 363 26.87 -10.46 19.52
N GLU A 364 26.54 -10.12 18.28
CA GLU A 364 27.33 -10.51 17.10
C GLU A 364 28.34 -9.44 16.67
N TYR A 365 28.33 -8.26 17.31
CA TYR A 365 29.27 -7.17 17.03
C TYR A 365 30.47 -7.27 17.96
N ARG A 366 31.67 -7.33 17.38
CA ARG A 366 32.94 -7.29 18.13
C ARG A 366 33.47 -5.86 18.22
N LYS A 367 34.36 -5.61 19.19
CA LYS A 367 35.00 -4.29 19.45
C LYS A 367 35.47 -3.54 18.20
N TYR A 368 35.97 -4.24 17.18
CA TYR A 368 36.57 -3.66 15.97
C TYR A 368 35.57 -3.41 14.81
N VAL A 369 34.29 -3.78 14.95
CA VAL A 369 33.29 -3.56 13.88
C VAL A 369 32.88 -2.09 13.77
N PHE A 370 33.06 -1.33 14.85
CA PHE A 370 32.86 0.11 14.84
C PHE A 370 34.15 0.78 14.32
N ASN A 371 34.21 1.04 13.02
CA ASN A 371 35.32 1.73 12.34
C ASN A 371 35.35 3.24 12.66
N GLU A 372 35.16 3.61 13.93
CA GLU A 372 35.28 4.98 14.43
C GLU A 372 36.37 4.93 15.51
N ARG A 373 37.49 5.65 15.36
CA ARG A 373 38.61 5.62 16.31
C ARG A 373 38.32 6.50 17.53
N ASP A 374 37.20 6.26 18.22
CA ASP A 374 36.73 7.07 19.36
C ASP A 374 36.46 6.22 20.61
N ASP A 375 36.76 6.79 21.79
CA ASP A 375 36.48 6.27 23.13
C ASP A 375 35.01 5.84 23.33
N ASN A 376 34.11 6.40 22.52
CA ASN A 376 32.68 6.08 22.49
C ASN A 376 32.44 4.59 22.15
N ASN A 377 33.32 3.94 21.39
CA ASN A 377 33.13 2.55 20.98
C ASN A 377 33.34 1.53 22.10
N GLU A 378 34.25 1.79 23.03
CA GLU A 378 34.40 0.93 24.19
C GLU A 378 33.18 1.00 25.10
N GLN A 379 32.62 2.20 25.27
CA GLN A 379 31.40 2.43 26.04
C GLN A 379 30.20 1.74 25.38
N ILE A 380 30.03 1.87 24.06
CA ILE A 380 28.97 1.18 23.31
C ILE A 380 29.13 -0.32 23.42
N HIS A 381 30.35 -0.85 23.25
CA HIS A 381 30.60 -2.29 23.36
C HIS A 381 30.26 -2.83 24.76
N SER A 382 30.72 -2.16 25.82
CA SER A 382 30.39 -2.52 27.20
C SER A 382 28.88 -2.47 27.46
N TRP A 383 28.20 -1.44 26.94
CA TRP A 383 26.75 -1.31 27.01
C TRP A 383 26.03 -2.44 26.28
N LEU A 384 26.50 -2.85 25.09
CA LEU A 384 25.95 -3.99 24.37
C LEU A 384 26.15 -5.30 25.14
N GLU A 385 27.34 -5.56 25.69
CA GLU A 385 27.62 -6.76 26.49
C GLU A 385 26.74 -6.89 27.73
N LYS A 386 26.39 -5.75 28.34
CA LYS A 386 25.49 -5.68 29.50
C LYS A 386 24.03 -5.96 29.11
N ASN A 387 23.55 -5.36 28.02
CA ASN A 387 22.12 -5.33 27.69
C ASN A 387 21.67 -6.44 26.72
N CYS A 388 22.56 -7.06 25.93
CA CYS A 388 22.19 -8.10 24.95
C CYS A 388 21.84 -9.47 25.54
N ARG A 389 21.95 -9.67 26.86
CA ARG A 389 21.85 -10.99 27.50
C ARG A 389 20.43 -11.45 27.80
N LYS A 390 19.46 -10.53 27.84
CA LYS A 390 18.04 -10.82 28.11
C LYS A 390 17.16 -9.87 27.30
N TYR A 391 16.00 -10.33 26.83
CA TYR A 391 15.06 -9.48 26.10
C TYR A 391 14.59 -8.30 26.94
N ASP A 392 14.30 -8.52 28.21
CA ASP A 392 13.82 -7.46 29.12
C ASP A 392 14.86 -6.34 29.24
N HIS A 393 16.15 -6.67 29.37
CA HIS A 393 17.23 -5.67 29.38
C HIS A 393 17.32 -4.89 28.06
N VAL A 394 17.05 -5.54 26.92
CA VAL A 394 17.02 -4.86 25.62
C VAL A 394 15.84 -3.90 25.55
N GLU A 395 14.64 -4.34 25.96
CA GLU A 395 13.43 -3.52 25.98
C GLU A 395 13.57 -2.32 26.93
N ASP A 396 14.14 -2.51 28.13
CA ASP A 396 14.43 -1.44 29.09
C ASP A 396 15.43 -0.43 28.52
N ALA A 397 16.55 -0.92 27.95
CA ALA A 397 17.58 -0.05 27.39
C ALA A 397 17.05 0.79 26.21
N ILE A 398 16.20 0.21 25.36
CA ILE A 398 15.55 0.92 24.26
C ILE A 398 14.52 1.91 24.80
N SER A 399 13.74 1.53 25.82
CA SER A 399 12.78 2.42 26.47
C SER A 399 13.45 3.68 27.02
N ILE A 400 14.63 3.52 27.63
CA ILE A 400 15.46 4.63 28.11
C ILE A 400 15.90 5.53 26.94
N LEU A 401 16.40 4.95 25.85
CA LEU A 401 16.86 5.71 24.68
C LEU A 401 15.74 6.54 24.03
N PHE A 402 14.53 5.98 23.92
CA PHE A 402 13.38 6.69 23.36
C PHE A 402 12.66 7.59 24.37
N GLY A 403 13.01 7.53 25.66
CA GLY A 403 12.33 8.28 26.73
C GLY A 403 10.88 7.85 26.96
N ARG A 404 10.50 6.64 26.57
CA ARG A 404 9.13 6.11 26.68
C ARG A 404 9.12 4.59 26.71
N PRO A 405 8.07 3.95 27.25
CA PRO A 405 7.96 2.50 27.22
C PRO A 405 8.03 1.96 25.79
N TRP A 406 8.96 1.05 25.55
CA TRP A 406 9.15 0.34 24.31
C TRP A 406 9.27 -1.15 24.59
N LYS A 407 8.63 -1.97 23.74
CA LYS A 407 8.71 -3.42 23.81
C LYS A 407 8.76 -4.02 22.42
N MET A 408 9.35 -5.22 22.32
CA MET A 408 9.23 -6.01 21.10
C MET A 408 7.78 -6.49 20.97
N LEU A 409 7.28 -6.52 19.75
CA LEU A 409 5.89 -6.85 19.46
C LEU A 409 5.71 -8.35 19.27
N THR A 410 4.61 -8.87 19.79
CA THR A 410 4.11 -10.20 19.40
C THR A 410 3.72 -10.22 17.92
N ASP A 411 3.62 -11.40 17.32
CA ASP A 411 3.21 -11.54 15.91
C ASP A 411 1.85 -10.90 15.63
N TRP A 412 0.92 -11.01 16.59
CA TRP A 412 -0.40 -10.42 16.50
C TRP A 412 -0.31 -8.88 16.52
N GLU A 413 0.38 -8.31 17.51
CA GLU A 413 0.57 -6.85 17.58
C GLU A 413 1.28 -6.33 16.33
N TYR A 414 2.31 -7.04 15.85
CA TYR A 414 3.08 -6.65 14.68
C TYR A 414 2.22 -6.60 13.40
N ASN A 415 1.34 -7.57 13.19
CA ASN A 415 0.48 -7.62 12.00
C ASN A 415 -0.59 -6.52 11.95
N HIS A 416 -0.84 -5.83 13.07
CA HIS A 416 -1.81 -4.74 13.23
C HIS A 416 -1.15 -3.35 13.30
N ILE A 417 0.15 -3.25 13.02
CA ILE A 417 0.80 -1.94 12.90
C ILE A 417 0.24 -1.19 11.68
N HIS A 418 -0.06 0.09 11.87
CA HIS A 418 -0.40 1.02 10.79
C HIS A 418 0.70 2.08 10.68
N VAL A 419 1.21 2.28 9.46
CA VAL A 419 2.33 3.19 9.14
C VAL A 419 2.00 4.07 7.94
#